data_AF-A0A0S8D4B3-F1
#
_entry.id   AF-A0A0S8D4B3-F1
#
_cell.length_a   1.000
_cell.length_b   1.000
_cell.length_c   1.000
_cell.angle_alpha   90.00
_cell.angle_beta   90.00
_cell.angle_gamma   90.00
#
_symmetry.space_group_name_H-M   'P 1'
#
loop_
_entity.id
_entity.type
_entity.pdbx_description
1 polymer ?
#
loop_
_entity_poly.entity_id
_entity_poly.type
_entity_poly.pdbx_seq_one_letter_code
_entity_poly.pdbx_strand_id
1 'polypeptide(L)'
;MHGMHANRMRWILVAIVVIAACLLPFVLSSYRVFQFNLVLVYAIVLLGLNMLTGFNGQISLGHGAFYAIGAYVAAVLMDQWGVPYWATIPAAGIVCFVAGFLFGLPALRLHGH
;
A
#
# COMPACT_ATOMS: atom_id res chain seq x y z
N MET A 1 2.93 39.41 -10.56
CA MET A 1 3.20 38.35 -11.57
C MET A 1 4.28 37.34 -11.14
N HIS A 2 4.51 37.09 -9.83
CA HIS A 2 5.63 36.25 -9.33
C HIS A 2 5.28 34.78 -8.94
N GLY A 3 4.04 34.32 -9.15
CA GLY A 3 3.58 33.00 -8.67
C GLY A 3 3.82 31.81 -9.62
N MET A 4 4.08 32.05 -10.92
CA MET A 4 4.13 30.96 -11.91
C MET A 4 5.46 30.20 -11.98
N HIS A 5 6.60 30.86 -11.74
CA HIS A 5 7.92 30.21 -11.80
C HIS A 5 8.18 29.27 -10.63
N ALA A 6 7.67 29.60 -9.43
CA ALA A 6 7.78 28.75 -8.25
C ALA A 6 7.00 27.43 -8.43
N ASN A 7 5.84 27.47 -9.08
CA ASN A 7 5.09 26.26 -9.40
C ASN A 7 5.84 25.40 -10.42
N ARG A 8 6.32 26.00 -11.53
CA ARG A 8 7.11 25.27 -12.54
C ARG A 8 8.39 24.65 -11.97
N MET A 9 9.11 25.36 -11.10
CA MET A 9 10.29 24.83 -10.41
C MET A 9 9.94 23.67 -9.47
N ARG A 10 8.82 23.76 -8.73
CA ARG A 10 8.30 22.66 -7.90
C ARG A 10 7.96 21.43 -8.75
N TRP A 11 7.30 21.61 -9.90
CA TRP A 11 6.99 20.50 -10.81
C TRP A 11 8.26 19.86 -11.40
N ILE A 12 9.29 20.65 -11.71
CA ILE A 12 10.58 20.14 -12.18
C ILE A 12 11.30 19.36 -11.07
N LEU A 13 11.31 19.86 -9.83
CA LEU A 13 11.88 19.15 -8.68
C LEU A 13 11.16 17.84 -8.40
N VAL A 14 9.83 17.84 -8.42
CA VAL A 14 9.02 16.62 -8.28
C VAL A 14 9.34 15.65 -9.42
N ALA A 15 9.42 16.11 -10.66
CA ALA A 15 9.78 15.27 -11.80
C ALA A 15 11.18 14.67 -11.65
N ILE A 16 12.17 15.44 -11.19
CA ILE A 16 13.54 14.95 -10.93
C ILE A 16 13.54 13.89 -9.83
N VAL A 17 12.82 14.10 -8.73
CA VAL A 17 12.71 13.11 -7.64
C VAL A 17 12.05 11.83 -8.13
N VAL A 18 10.98 11.93 -8.92
CA VAL A 18 10.29 10.77 -9.50
C VAL A 18 11.19 10.02 -10.48
N ILE A 19 11.92 10.73 -11.35
CA ILE A 19 12.86 10.12 -12.30
C ILE A 19 14.01 9.43 -11.56
N ALA A 20 14.58 10.07 -10.53
CA ALA A 20 15.62 9.46 -9.69
C ALA A 20 15.10 8.20 -8.98
N ALA A 21 13.86 8.22 -8.48
CA ALA A 21 13.22 7.07 -7.86
C ALA A 21 12.97 5.92 -8.85
N CYS A 22 12.62 6.22 -10.11
CA CYS A 22 12.46 5.22 -11.17
C CYS A 22 13.78 4.64 -11.69
N LEU A 23 14.88 5.40 -11.64
CA LEU A 23 16.21 4.95 -12.08
C LEU A 23 16.98 4.19 -11.00
N LEU A 24 16.70 4.45 -9.72
CA LEU A 24 17.26 3.75 -8.57
C LEU A 24 17.22 2.21 -8.65
N PRO A 25 16.11 1.54 -9.04
CA PRO A 25 16.06 0.09 -9.12
C PRO A 25 16.96 -0.52 -10.21
N PHE A 26 17.41 0.25 -11.21
CA PHE A 26 18.30 -0.25 -12.26
C PHE A 26 19.78 -0.26 -11.85
N VAL A 27 20.15 0.46 -10.80
CA VAL A 27 21.54 0.57 -10.32
C VAL A 27 21.76 -0.29 -9.05
N LEU A 28 20.68 -0.72 -8.39
CA LEU A 28 20.72 -1.41 -7.10
C LEU A 28 20.55 -2.94 -7.25
N SER A 29 21.29 -3.68 -6.43
CA SER A 29 21.15 -5.14 -6.26
C SER A 29 19.70 -5.54 -5.94
N SER A 30 19.23 -6.69 -6.46
CA SER A 30 17.87 -7.22 -6.27
C SER A 30 17.42 -7.24 -4.80
N TYR A 31 18.34 -7.46 -3.86
CA TYR A 31 18.03 -7.41 -2.42
C TYR A 31 17.64 -6.00 -1.94
N ARG A 32 18.35 -4.96 -2.38
CA ARG A 32 18.01 -3.58 -2.03
C ARG A 32 16.72 -3.13 -2.69
N VAL A 33 16.45 -3.57 -3.92
CA VAL A 33 15.18 -3.30 -4.61
C VAL A 33 14.01 -3.92 -3.84
N PHE A 34 14.17 -5.15 -3.32
CA PHE A 34 13.17 -5.78 -2.45
C PHE A 34 12.95 -5.00 -1.15
N GLN A 35 14.03 -4.61 -0.46
CA GLN A 35 13.94 -3.79 0.76
C GLN A 35 13.24 -2.45 0.49
N PHE A 36 13.56 -1.78 -0.61
CA PHE A 36 12.91 -0.51 -0.99
C PHE A 36 11.42 -0.68 -1.26
N ASN A 37 11.03 -1.76 -1.96
CA ASN A 37 9.63 -2.10 -2.15
C ASN A 37 8.91 -2.31 -0.81
N LEU A 38 9.50 -3.04 0.14
CA LEU A 38 8.90 -3.21 1.47
C LEU A 38 8.74 -1.88 2.20
N VAL A 39 9.76 -1.01 2.16
CA VAL A 39 9.67 0.33 2.78
C VAL A 39 8.54 1.16 2.15
N LEU A 40 8.41 1.13 0.82
CA LEU A 40 7.32 1.83 0.11
C LEU A 40 5.94 1.28 0.49
N VAL A 41 5.79 -0.03 0.52
CA VAL A 41 4.55 -0.69 0.93
C VAL A 41 4.20 -0.31 2.37
N TYR A 42 5.15 -0.40 3.30
CA TYR A 42 4.93 0.02 4.68
C TYR A 42 4.59 1.50 4.79
N ALA A 43 5.25 2.37 4.03
CA ALA A 43 4.91 3.79 4.01
C ALA A 43 3.43 4.01 3.64
N ILE A 44 2.91 3.31 2.63
CA ILE A 44 1.49 3.40 2.24
C ILE A 44 0.57 2.90 3.37
N VAL A 45 0.90 1.76 3.99
CA VAL A 45 0.15 1.19 5.12
C VAL A 45 0.13 2.17 6.30
N LEU A 46 1.29 2.71 6.68
CA LEU A 46 1.43 3.68 7.77
C LEU A 46 0.70 4.99 7.46
N LEU A 47 0.72 5.47 6.22
CA LEU A 47 -0.04 6.66 5.81
C LEU A 47 -1.54 6.41 5.92
N GLY A 48 -2.03 5.27 5.47
CA GLY A 48 -3.43 4.87 5.63
C GLY A 48 -3.81 4.79 7.11
N LEU A 49 -3.00 4.11 7.92
CA LEU A 49 -3.21 4.02 9.36
C LEU A 49 -3.21 5.39 10.05
N ASN A 50 -2.24 6.26 9.71
CA ASN A 50 -2.15 7.63 10.23
C ASN A 50 -3.37 8.45 9.83
N MET A 51 -3.93 8.21 8.64
CA MET A 51 -5.14 8.88 8.20
C MET A 51 -6.36 8.48 9.05
N LEU A 52 -6.47 7.20 9.42
CA LEU A 52 -7.53 6.69 10.29
C LEU A 52 -7.36 7.16 11.74
N THR A 53 -6.17 6.99 12.30
CA THR A 53 -5.90 7.27 13.73
C THR A 53 -5.68 8.75 14.00
N GLY A 54 -5.01 9.46 13.09
CA GLY A 54 -4.63 10.85 13.23
C GLY A 54 -5.75 11.83 12.95
N PHE A 55 -6.57 11.63 11.90
CA PHE A 55 -7.66 12.56 11.58
C PHE A 55 -8.99 12.21 12.26
N ASN A 56 -9.31 10.92 12.43
CA ASN A 56 -10.59 10.50 13.01
C ASN A 56 -10.47 10.05 14.48
N GLY A 57 -9.25 9.93 15.03
CA GLY A 57 -9.05 9.45 16.41
C GLY A 57 -9.41 7.98 16.62
N GLN A 58 -9.66 7.22 15.54
CA GLN A 58 -10.12 5.83 15.62
C GLN A 58 -8.93 4.87 15.69
N ILE A 59 -8.93 3.99 16.70
CA ILE A 59 -7.94 2.89 16.76
C ILE A 59 -8.31 1.84 15.72
N SER A 60 -7.46 1.65 14.71
CA SER A 60 -7.68 0.63 13.69
C SER A 60 -7.13 -0.73 14.12
N LEU A 61 -7.97 -1.56 14.75
CA LEU A 61 -7.58 -2.91 15.20
C LEU A 61 -7.39 -3.91 14.04
N GLY A 62 -8.00 -3.66 12.88
CA GLY A 62 -8.00 -4.59 11.73
C GLY A 62 -7.01 -4.26 10.61
N HIS A 63 -6.41 -3.07 10.60
CA HIS A 63 -5.60 -2.60 9.46
C HIS A 63 -4.44 -3.53 9.11
N GLY A 64 -3.66 -3.94 10.14
CA GLY A 64 -2.55 -4.85 9.97
C GLY A 64 -2.98 -6.24 9.51
N ALA A 65 -4.15 -6.72 9.95
CA ALA A 65 -4.68 -8.03 9.55
C ALA A 65 -5.04 -8.05 8.06
N PHE A 66 -5.74 -7.01 7.56
CA PHE A 66 -6.07 -6.92 6.14
C PHE A 66 -4.84 -6.75 5.25
N TYR A 67 -3.87 -5.95 5.70
CA TYR A 67 -2.57 -5.84 5.03
C TYR A 67 -1.87 -7.20 4.92
N ALA A 68 -1.79 -7.95 6.02
CA ALA A 68 -1.13 -9.25 6.05
C ALA A 68 -1.82 -10.28 5.14
N ILE A 69 -3.15 -10.32 5.13
CA ILE A 69 -3.93 -11.22 4.26
C ILE A 69 -3.61 -10.93 2.79
N GLY A 70 -3.71 -9.66 2.37
CA GLY A 70 -3.42 -9.27 0.98
C GLY A 70 -1.99 -9.58 0.55
N ALA A 71 -1.00 -9.26 1.40
CA ALA A 71 0.40 -9.51 1.13
C ALA A 71 0.72 -11.01 1.04
N TYR A 72 0.17 -11.82 1.94
CA TYR A 72 0.37 -13.26 1.94
C TYR A 72 -0.26 -13.94 0.72
N VAL A 73 -1.50 -13.57 0.38
CA VAL A 73 -2.17 -14.09 -0.82
C VAL A 73 -1.38 -13.73 -2.08
N ALA A 74 -0.92 -12.48 -2.18
CA ALA A 74 -0.11 -12.04 -3.30
C ALA A 74 1.21 -12.80 -3.40
N ALA A 75 1.89 -13.04 -2.27
CA ALA A 75 3.11 -13.84 -2.21
C ALA A 75 2.87 -15.27 -2.68
N VAL A 76 1.82 -15.95 -2.19
CA VAL A 76 1.49 -17.32 -2.58
C VAL A 76 1.14 -17.40 -4.07
N LEU A 77 0.33 -16.47 -4.59
CA LEU A 77 -0.07 -16.48 -6.00
C LEU A 77 1.12 -16.29 -6.95
N MET A 78 2.05 -15.41 -6.58
CA MET A 78 3.23 -15.12 -7.41
C MET A 78 4.31 -16.20 -7.27
N ASP A 79 4.58 -16.68 -6.06
CA ASP A 79 5.69 -17.59 -5.77
C ASP A 79 5.35 -19.06 -6.04
N GLN A 80 4.13 -19.50 -5.69
CA GLN A 80 3.74 -20.92 -5.86
C GLN A 80 2.98 -21.18 -7.15
N TRP A 81 2.13 -20.25 -7.59
CA TRP A 81 1.25 -20.47 -8.74
C TRP A 81 1.70 -19.72 -10.01
N GLY A 82 2.74 -18.89 -9.92
CA GLY A 82 3.26 -18.15 -11.07
C GLY A 82 2.24 -17.24 -11.74
N VAL A 83 1.20 -16.80 -11.00
CA VAL A 83 0.12 -15.97 -11.54
C VAL A 83 0.70 -14.62 -11.96
N PRO A 84 0.34 -14.10 -13.16
CA PRO A 84 0.84 -12.81 -13.61
C PRO A 84 0.45 -11.70 -12.64
N TYR A 85 1.37 -10.75 -12.42
CA TYR A 85 1.22 -9.65 -11.46
C TYR A 85 -0.14 -8.93 -11.56
N TRP A 86 -0.61 -8.71 -12.79
CA TRP A 86 -1.89 -8.06 -13.08
C TRP A 86 -3.12 -8.83 -12.58
N ALA A 87 -3.06 -10.17 -12.54
CA ALA A 87 -4.14 -11.02 -12.03
C ALA A 87 -4.03 -11.22 -10.51
N THR A 88 -2.83 -11.11 -9.95
CA THR A 88 -2.59 -11.19 -8.50
C THR A 88 -3.28 -10.05 -7.74
N ILE A 89 -3.27 -8.83 -8.29
CA ILE A 89 -3.92 -7.66 -7.67
C ILE A 89 -5.43 -7.89 -7.42
N PRO A 90 -6.26 -8.18 -8.44
CA PRO A 90 -7.68 -8.42 -8.23
C PRO A 90 -7.93 -9.69 -7.41
N ALA A 91 -7.14 -10.75 -7.58
CA ALA A 91 -7.30 -11.98 -6.80
C ALA A 91 -7.05 -11.75 -5.30
N ALA A 92 -5.94 -11.08 -4.94
CA ALA A 92 -5.66 -10.71 -3.56
C ALA A 92 -6.73 -9.76 -3.00
N GLY A 93 -7.24 -8.83 -3.83
CA GLY A 93 -8.35 -7.95 -3.48
C GLY A 93 -9.63 -8.72 -3.16
N ILE A 94 -10.01 -9.71 -3.97
CA ILE A 94 -11.18 -10.56 -3.76
C ILE A 94 -11.02 -11.36 -2.46
N VAL A 95 -9.87 -11.98 -2.23
CA VAL A 95 -9.64 -12.76 -0.99
C VAL A 95 -9.70 -11.86 0.24
N CYS A 96 -9.08 -10.67 0.17
CA CYS A 96 -9.16 -9.70 1.25
C CYS A 96 -10.59 -9.18 1.47
N PHE A 97 -11.37 -9.01 0.41
CA PHE A 97 -12.79 -8.62 0.48
C PHE A 97 -13.62 -9.70 1.17
N VAL A 98 -13.44 -10.98 0.80
CA VAL A 98 -14.14 -12.10 1.43
C VAL A 98 -13.78 -12.19 2.91
N ALA A 99 -12.49 -12.07 3.26
CA ALA A 99 -12.07 -12.04 4.66
C ALA A 99 -12.68 -10.84 5.41
N GLY A 100 -12.61 -9.65 4.83
CA GLY A 100 -13.22 -8.43 5.39
C GLY A 100 -14.72 -8.54 5.57
N PHE A 101 -15.43 -9.19 4.65
CA PHE A 101 -16.86 -9.43 4.76
C PHE A 101 -17.16 -10.40 5.92
N LEU A 102 -16.42 -11.51 6.00
CA LEU A 102 -16.58 -12.50 7.08
C LEU A 102 -16.29 -11.90 8.46
N PHE A 103 -15.28 -11.05 8.59
CA PHE A 103 -14.94 -10.36 9.85
C PHE A 103 -15.80 -9.12 10.10
N GLY A 104 -16.36 -8.49 9.07
CA GLY A 104 -17.28 -7.35 9.19
C GLY A 104 -18.65 -7.77 9.73
N LEU A 105 -19.14 -8.95 9.37
CA LEU A 105 -20.41 -9.49 9.87
C LEU A 105 -20.49 -9.57 11.42
N PRO A 106 -19.51 -10.13 12.15
CA PRO A 106 -19.52 -10.11 13.60
C PRO A 106 -19.29 -8.69 14.17
N ALA A 107 -18.48 -7.84 13.52
CA ALA A 107 -18.27 -6.46 13.97
C ALA A 107 -19.57 -5.63 13.96
N LEU A 108 -20.44 -5.84 12.97
CA LEU A 108 -21.77 -5.20 12.91
C LEU A 108 -22.69 -5.69 14.03
N ARG A 109 -22.55 -6.94 14.47
CA ARG A 109 -23.36 -7.54 15.55
C ARG A 109 -22.95 -7.08 16.95
N LEU A 110 -21.80 -6.41 17.11
CA LEU A 110 -21.29 -5.96 18.41
C LEU A 110 -21.80 -4.57 18.85
N HIS A 111 -22.65 -3.89 18.07
CA HIS A 111 -23.28 -2.62 18.44
C HIS A 111 -24.44 -2.76 19.45
N GLY A 112 -24.36 -3.73 20.35
CA GLY A 112 -25.34 -3.96 21.42
C GLY A 112 -24.69 -3.81 22.79
N HIS A 113 -24.54 -2.56 23.23
CA HIS A 113 -24.49 -2.00 24.61
C HIS A 113 -23.55 -0.80 24.68
#